data_AF-A0A844FTL2-F1
#
_entry.id   AF-A0A844FTL2-F1
#
_cell.length_a   1.000
_cell.length_b   1.000
_cell.length_c   1.000
_cell.angle_alpha   90.00
_cell.angle_beta   90.00
_cell.angle_gamma   90.00
#
_symmetry.space_group_name_H-M   'P 1'
#
loop_
_entity.id
_entity.type
_entity.pdbx_description
1 polymer ?
#
loop_
_entity_poly.entity_id
_entity_poly.type
_entity_poly.pdbx_seq_one_letter_code
_entity_poly.pdbx_strand_id
1 'polypeptide(L)'
;MATLIIAVIIGIFFIFGIKHMLMTSKEGCCSTGDHIEKIKPEDPDKKHYPYTTSFTVQDMHCANCAIKISNALNKQKDTMASINLSKKEVTVFTKQEPHINTITSAIHQAGYSCQLK
;
A
#
# COMPACT_ATOMS: atom_id res chain seq x y z
N MET A 1 -14.08 -6.35 -55.08
CA MET A 1 -14.76 -7.23 -54.11
C MET A 1 -13.82 -7.75 -53.03
N ALA A 2 -12.72 -8.44 -53.37
CA ALA A 2 -11.76 -8.98 -52.39
C ALA A 2 -11.10 -7.94 -51.46
N THR A 3 -10.80 -6.74 -51.98
CA THR A 3 -10.22 -5.63 -51.21
C THR A 3 -11.13 -5.11 -50.10
N LEU A 4 -12.45 -5.08 -50.33
CA LEU A 4 -13.43 -4.66 -49.33
C LEU A 4 -13.53 -5.68 -48.18
N ILE A 5 -13.46 -6.97 -48.49
CA ILE A 5 -13.53 -8.05 -47.49
C ILE A 5 -12.32 -7.99 -46.54
N ILE A 6 -11.11 -7.80 -47.10
CA ILE A 6 -9.87 -7.71 -46.31
C ILE A 6 -9.90 -6.47 -45.39
N ALA A 7 -10.36 -5.32 -45.90
CA ALA A 7 -10.47 -4.09 -45.10
C ALA A 7 -11.42 -4.24 -43.90
N VAL A 8 -12.54 -4.95 -44.07
CA VAL A 8 -13.50 -5.23 -42.99
C VAL A 8 -12.89 -6.14 -41.93
N ILE A 9 -12.17 -7.19 -42.33
CA ILE A 9 -11.49 -8.12 -41.40
C ILE A 9 -10.46 -7.37 -40.55
N ILE A 10 -9.61 -6.55 -41.19
CA ILE A 10 -8.60 -5.74 -40.48
C ILE A 10 -9.28 -4.78 -39.50
N GLY A 11 -10.34 -4.09 -39.92
CA GLY A 11 -11.10 -3.20 -39.04
C GLY A 11 -11.64 -3.90 -37.78
N ILE A 12 -12.15 -5.12 -37.93
CA ILE A 12 -12.65 -5.93 -36.80
C ILE A 12 -11.51 -6.29 -35.84
N PHE A 13 -10.36 -6.73 -36.34
CA PHE A 13 -9.19 -7.02 -35.50
C PHE A 13 -8.65 -5.78 -34.78
N PHE A 14 -8.65 -4.61 -35.42
CA PHE A 14 -8.27 -3.35 -34.79
C PHE A 14 -9.25 -2.97 -33.67
N ILE A 15 -10.56 -3.09 -33.90
CA ILE A 15 -11.58 -2.81 -32.87
C ILE A 15 -11.44 -3.81 -31.71
N PHE A 16 -11.19 -5.09 -31.99
CA PHE A 16 -11.01 -6.11 -30.96
C PHE A 16 -9.71 -5.87 -30.18
N GLY A 17 -8.63 -5.49 -30.86
CA GLY A 17 -7.35 -5.10 -30.25
C GLY A 17 -7.48 -3.86 -29.38
N ILE A 18 -8.18 -2.81 -29.84
CA ILE A 18 -8.43 -1.59 -29.06
C ILE A 18 -9.33 -1.90 -27.86
N LYS A 19 -10.44 -2.63 -28.03
CA LYS A 19 -11.28 -3.05 -26.89
C LYS A 19 -10.50 -3.89 -25.89
N HIS A 20 -9.71 -4.85 -26.36
CA HIS A 20 -8.91 -5.71 -25.50
C HIS A 20 -7.83 -4.91 -24.78
N MET A 21 -7.15 -3.98 -25.46
CA MET A 21 -6.15 -3.09 -24.87
C MET A 21 -6.77 -2.13 -23.85
N LEU A 22 -7.94 -1.56 -24.11
CA LEU A 22 -8.61 -0.66 -23.16
C LEU A 22 -9.21 -1.41 -21.98
N MET A 23 -9.69 -2.64 -22.19
CA MET A 23 -10.32 -3.46 -21.15
C MET A 23 -9.28 -4.17 -20.27
N THR A 24 -8.09 -4.49 -20.81
CA THR A 24 -6.93 -4.97 -20.03
C THR A 24 -6.19 -3.82 -19.31
N SER A 25 -6.46 -2.55 -19.67
CA SER A 25 -5.79 -1.37 -19.09
C SER A 25 -6.52 -0.72 -17.91
N LYS A 26 -7.59 -1.32 -17.37
CA LYS A 26 -8.11 -0.89 -16.06
C LYS A 26 -7.29 -1.39 -14.88
N GLU A 27 -6.27 -2.18 -15.17
CA GLU A 27 -5.33 -2.72 -14.21
C GLU A 27 -3.98 -2.06 -14.50
N GLY A 28 -3.70 -1.00 -13.76
CA GLY A 28 -2.47 -0.23 -13.90
C GLY A 28 -1.24 -1.15 -13.82
N CYS A 29 -0.22 -0.75 -14.57
CA CYS A 29 1.12 -1.32 -14.58
C CYS A 29 1.77 -1.21 -13.18
N CYS A 30 1.42 -2.10 -12.27
CA CYS A 30 2.14 -2.39 -11.04
C CYS A 30 1.64 -3.73 -10.48
N SER A 31 2.37 -4.80 -10.80
CA SER A 31 2.43 -6.09 -10.11
C SER A 31 1.11 -6.67 -9.57
N THR A 32 0.61 -7.67 -10.30
CA THR A 32 0.15 -8.96 -9.76
C THR A 32 -0.49 -8.90 -8.37
N GLY A 33 -1.83 -8.95 -8.33
CA GLY A 33 -2.63 -9.93 -7.56
C GLY A 33 -2.32 -10.25 -6.08
N ASP A 34 -1.40 -9.57 -5.41
CA ASP A 34 -1.09 -9.80 -4.01
C ASP A 34 -2.04 -8.97 -3.15
N HIS A 35 -3.17 -9.59 -2.81
CA HIS A 35 -3.95 -9.21 -1.65
C HIS A 35 -3.06 -9.38 -0.41
N ILE A 36 -2.35 -8.32 -0.02
CA ILE A 36 -1.59 -8.32 1.22
C ILE A 36 -2.62 -8.31 2.36
N GLU A 37 -2.74 -9.42 3.08
CA GLU A 37 -3.62 -9.47 4.24
C GLU A 37 -3.12 -8.54 5.34
N LYS A 38 -4.03 -7.71 5.84
CA LYS A 38 -3.74 -6.76 6.91
C LYS A 38 -3.68 -7.51 8.24
N ILE A 39 -2.51 -7.50 8.88
CA ILE A 39 -2.32 -8.05 10.21
C ILE A 39 -2.97 -7.08 11.21
N LYS A 40 -3.92 -7.60 11.98
CA LYS A 40 -4.55 -6.84 13.06
C LYS A 40 -3.57 -6.74 14.24
N PRO A 41 -3.53 -5.59 14.95
CA PRO A 41 -2.78 -5.46 16.19
C PRO A 41 -3.26 -6.48 17.23
N GLU A 42 -2.35 -6.89 18.11
CA GLU A 42 -2.63 -7.83 19.20
C GLU A 42 -3.73 -7.31 20.13
N ASP A 43 -3.77 -6.00 20.37
CA ASP A 43 -4.87 -5.32 21.06
C ASP A 43 -5.53 -4.24 20.17
N PRO A 44 -6.83 -4.35 19.86
CA PRO A 44 -7.56 -3.33 19.09
C PRO A 44 -7.92 -2.09 19.93
N ASP A 45 -7.82 -2.16 21.25
CA ASP A 45 -8.24 -1.10 22.15
C ASP A 45 -7.16 -0.02 22.33
N LYS A 46 -7.37 1.12 21.65
CA LYS A 46 -6.49 2.30 21.69
C LYS A 46 -6.21 2.81 23.11
N LYS A 47 -7.12 2.58 24.05
CA LYS A 47 -7.01 3.03 25.46
C LYS A 47 -5.89 2.33 26.23
N HIS A 48 -5.45 1.15 25.78
CA HIS A 48 -4.36 0.42 26.40
C HIS A 48 -2.97 0.92 26.01
N TYR A 49 -2.90 1.92 25.11
CA TYR A 49 -1.65 2.49 24.60
C TYR A 49 -1.49 3.94 25.10
N PRO A 50 -0.76 4.18 26.21
CA PRO A 50 -0.55 5.53 26.74
C PRO A 50 0.37 6.39 25.88
N TYR A 51 1.21 5.78 25.03
CA TYR A 51 2.17 6.50 24.20
C TYR A 51 1.77 6.48 22.73
N THR A 52 1.85 7.65 22.09
CA THR A 52 1.52 7.85 20.68
C THR A 52 2.62 8.66 20.02
N THR A 53 3.16 8.17 18.91
CA THR A 53 4.21 8.84 18.12
C THR A 53 3.79 8.92 16.67
N SER A 54 4.03 10.05 16.01
CA SER A 54 3.63 10.28 14.62
C SER A 54 4.84 10.46 13.72
N PHE A 55 4.84 9.80 12.58
CA PHE A 55 5.90 9.82 11.58
C PHE A 55 5.35 10.17 10.21
N THR A 56 6.14 10.85 9.40
CA THR A 56 5.85 11.14 7.99
C THR A 56 6.67 10.23 7.10
N VAL A 57 6.03 9.56 6.13
CA VAL A 57 6.68 8.61 5.19
C VAL A 57 6.48 9.11 3.77
N GLN A 58 7.56 9.53 3.10
CA GLN A 58 7.46 10.15 1.77
C GLN A 58 7.06 9.16 0.66
N ASP A 59 7.59 7.94 0.71
CA ASP A 59 7.44 6.90 -0.32
C ASP A 59 6.15 6.06 -0.19
N MET A 60 5.17 6.54 0.58
CA MET A 60 3.89 5.84 0.74
C MET A 60 2.88 6.31 -0.31
N HIS A 61 2.91 5.69 -1.50
CA HIS A 61 2.06 6.07 -2.64
C HIS A 61 0.90 5.12 -2.92
N CYS A 62 0.91 3.93 -2.32
CA CYS A 62 -0.06 2.88 -2.62
C CYS A 62 -0.70 2.27 -1.36
N ALA A 63 -1.92 1.74 -1.48
CA ALA A 63 -2.60 1.07 -0.38
C ALA A 63 -1.80 -0.15 0.14
N ASN A 64 -1.18 -0.91 -0.78
CA ASN A 64 -0.26 -2.00 -0.40
C ASN A 64 0.96 -1.51 0.38
N CYS A 65 1.46 -0.31 0.08
CA CYS A 65 2.61 0.31 0.75
C CYS A 65 2.24 0.62 2.20
N ALA A 66 1.05 1.18 2.42
CA ALA A 66 0.50 1.37 3.76
C ALA A 66 0.31 0.03 4.49
N ILE A 67 -0.27 -0.99 3.84
CA ILE A 67 -0.47 -2.29 4.48
C ILE A 67 0.87 -2.92 4.90
N LYS A 68 1.92 -2.84 4.07
CA LYS A 68 3.27 -3.35 4.41
C LYS A 68 3.82 -2.69 5.68
N ILE A 69 3.77 -1.35 5.76
CA ILE A 69 4.24 -0.61 6.94
C ILE A 69 3.40 -0.97 8.18
N SER A 70 2.07 -1.03 8.03
CA SER A 70 1.16 -1.42 9.12
C SER A 70 1.48 -2.82 9.63
N ASN A 71 1.72 -3.76 8.72
CA ASN A 71 2.02 -5.14 9.06
C ASN A 71 3.38 -5.27 9.74
N ALA A 72 4.40 -4.53 9.29
CA ALA A 72 5.72 -4.53 9.93
C ALA A 72 5.64 -4.04 11.39
N LEU A 73 4.87 -2.99 11.63
CA LEU A 73 4.70 -2.42 12.98
C LEU A 73 3.76 -3.26 13.85
N ASN A 74 2.64 -3.77 13.32
CA ASN A 74 1.70 -4.62 14.06
C ASN A 74 2.29 -6.00 14.39
N LYS A 75 3.35 -6.43 13.69
CA LYS A 75 4.12 -7.64 14.05
C LYS A 75 4.92 -7.46 15.33
N GLN A 76 5.19 -6.22 15.74
CA GLN A 76 5.87 -5.95 17.00
C GLN A 76 4.86 -6.07 18.15
N LYS A 77 5.27 -6.74 19.23
CA LYS A 77 4.44 -6.87 20.45
C LYS A 77 4.16 -5.49 21.03
N ASP A 78 2.98 -5.36 21.65
CA ASP A 78 2.56 -4.14 22.34
C ASP A 78 2.61 -2.87 21.48
N THR A 79 2.49 -3.04 20.16
CA THR A 79 2.55 -1.96 19.17
C THR A 79 1.34 -2.02 18.25
N MET A 80 0.72 -0.88 18.00
CA MET A 80 -0.36 -0.72 17.02
C MET A 80 0.00 0.42 16.06
N ALA A 81 -0.09 0.15 14.76
CA ALA A 81 0.08 1.16 13.73
C ALA A 81 -1.25 1.59 13.11
N SER A 82 -1.40 2.90 12.92
CA SER A 82 -2.48 3.52 12.18
C SER A 82 -1.90 4.40 11.10
N ILE A 83 -2.38 4.24 9.86
CA ILE A 83 -1.78 4.88 8.70
C ILE A 83 -2.81 5.76 8.00
N ASN A 84 -2.41 6.98 7.68
CA ASN A 84 -3.18 7.94 6.91
C ASN A 84 -2.50 8.19 5.57
N LEU A 85 -3.02 7.55 4.52
CA LEU A 85 -2.53 7.70 3.14
C LEU A 85 -2.65 9.14 2.62
N SER A 86 -3.76 9.82 2.91
CA SER A 86 -4.01 11.18 2.44
C SER A 86 -2.99 12.19 2.97
N LYS A 87 -2.51 11.97 4.19
CA LYS A 87 -1.50 12.84 4.84
C LYS A 87 -0.07 12.31 4.75
N LYS A 88 0.12 11.10 4.21
CA LYS A 88 1.41 10.37 4.25
C LYS A 88 1.96 10.21 5.68
N GLU A 89 1.06 10.00 6.64
CA GLU A 89 1.36 9.95 8.07
C GLU A 89 1.15 8.54 8.63
N VAL A 90 2.02 8.13 9.55
CA VAL A 90 1.99 6.87 10.28
C VAL A 90 2.00 7.19 11.77
N THR A 91 0.94 6.81 12.47
CA THR A 91 0.79 6.95 13.91
C THR A 91 1.04 5.59 14.57
N VAL A 92 2.00 5.54 15.46
CA VAL A 92 2.40 4.35 16.21
C VAL A 92 1.98 4.52 17.66
N PHE A 93 1.27 3.54 18.16
CA PHE A 93 0.78 3.46 19.53
C PHE A 93 1.55 2.34 20.23
N THR A 94 2.19 2.64 21.36
CA THR A 94 3.00 1.67 22.11
C THR A 94 2.55 1.62 23.58
N LYS A 95 2.57 0.42 24.18
CA LYS A 95 2.30 0.28 25.62
C LYS A 95 3.50 0.70 26.48
N GLN A 96 4.70 0.53 25.93
CA GLN A 96 5.97 0.91 26.53
C GLN A 96 6.46 2.25 25.98
N GLU A 97 7.50 2.79 26.62
CA GLU A 97 8.13 4.05 26.24
C GLU A 97 8.55 4.04 24.75
N PRO A 98 8.11 5.02 23.95
CA PRO A 98 8.33 5.02 22.51
C PRO A 98 9.79 5.37 22.21
N HIS A 99 10.62 4.35 22.01
CA HIS A 99 11.95 4.56 21.44
C HIS A 99 11.84 4.87 19.96
N ILE A 100 11.90 6.17 19.62
CA ILE A 100 11.83 6.69 18.25
C ILE A 100 12.82 5.96 17.33
N ASN A 101 14.04 5.70 17.81
CA ASN A 101 15.05 4.96 17.04
C ASN A 101 14.59 3.54 16.70
N THR A 102 14.02 2.81 17.65
CA THR A 102 13.51 1.44 17.43
C THR A 102 12.38 1.42 16.41
N ILE A 103 11.44 2.37 16.51
CA ILE A 103 10.33 2.49 15.56
C ILE A 103 10.84 2.86 14.16
N THR A 104 11.78 3.81 14.08
CA THR A 104 12.41 4.24 12.83
C THR A 104 13.18 3.08 12.17
N SER A 105 13.94 2.31 12.96
CA SER A 105 14.64 1.11 12.48
C SER A 105 13.67 0.05 11.97
N ALA A 106 12.51 -0.15 12.62
CA ALA A 106 11.49 -1.09 12.16
C ALA A 106 10.88 -0.66 10.80
N ILE A 107 10.61 0.63 10.63
CA ILE A 107 10.12 1.19 9.36
C ILE A 107 11.20 1.06 8.26
N HIS A 108 12.47 1.30 8.61
CA HIS A 108 13.59 1.13 7.69
C HIS A 108 13.80 -0.34 7.30
N GLN A 109 13.63 -1.29 8.22
CA GLN A 109 13.63 -2.73 7.92
C GLN A 109 12.49 -3.14 6.98
N ALA A 110 11.37 -2.42 7.02
CA ALA A 110 10.28 -2.60 6.05
C ALA A 110 10.59 -1.99 4.66
N GLY A 111 11.74 -1.32 4.51
CA GLY A 111 12.19 -0.71 3.25
C GLY A 111 11.71 0.72 3.04
N TYR A 112 11.30 1.43 4.10
CA TYR A 112 10.77 2.79 4.00
C TYR A 112 11.56 3.76 4.88
N SER A 113 11.74 4.99 4.40
CA SER A 113 12.30 6.08 5.21
C SER A 113 11.18 6.89 5.87
N CYS A 114 11.36 7.23 7.14
CA CYS A 114 10.40 8.04 7.88
C CYS A 114 11.10 9.19 8.62
N GLN A 115 10.36 10.27 8.82
CA GLN A 115 10.79 11.41 9.63
C GLN A 115 9.79 11.60 10.76
N LEU A 116 10.28 11.87 11.97
CA LEU A 116 9.43 12.23 13.09
C LEU A 116 8.72 13.55 12.76
N LYS A 117 7.41 13.60 13.01
CA LYS A 117 6.60 14.80 12.80
C LYS A 117 6.66 15.72 14.00
#